data_AF-A0A2N6F7P8-F1
#
_entry.id   AF-A0A2N6F7P8-F1
#
_cell.length_a   1.000
_cell.length_b   1.000
_cell.length_c   1.000
_cell.angle_alpha   90.00
_cell.angle_beta   90.00
_cell.angle_gamma   90.00
#
_symmetry.space_group_name_H-M   'P 1'
#
loop_
_entity.id
_entity.type
_entity.pdbx_description
1 polymer ?
#
loop_
_entity_poly.entity_id
_entity_poly.type
_entity_poly.pdbx_seq_one_letter_code
_entity_poly.pdbx_strand_id
1 'polypeptide(L)'
;METNAEWEARCRRCGRCCYEKIEYEGRVYYTDRPCDKLDLGTMLCSVYEHRHIEKAECLALDQAALNRGILPADCPYVSELVNYNAPQLCDESEE
;
A
#
# COMPACT_ATOMS: atom_id res chain seq x y z
N MET A 1 17.14 6.95 14.80
CA MET A 1 15.68 7.16 14.79
C MET A 1 15.39 7.84 13.46
N GLU A 2 14.77 7.14 12.51
CA GLU A 2 14.29 7.80 11.30
C GLU A 2 13.18 8.78 11.69
N THR A 3 13.22 9.98 11.13
CA THR A 3 12.11 10.93 11.28
C THR A 3 10.98 10.56 10.33
N ASN A 4 9.74 10.92 10.66
CA ASN A 4 8.59 10.67 9.77
C ASN A 4 8.81 11.30 8.38
N ALA A 5 9.52 12.44 8.32
CA ALA A 5 9.88 13.08 7.06
C ALA A 5 10.80 12.20 6.18
N GLU A 6 11.82 11.55 6.76
CA GLU A 6 12.69 10.62 6.01
C GLU A 6 11.93 9.39 5.54
N TRP A 7 11.01 8.89 6.37
CA TRP A 7 10.13 7.80 6.01
C TRP A 7 9.23 8.19 4.83
N GLU A 8 8.57 9.34 4.89
CA GLU A 8 7.70 9.83 3.82
C GLU A 8 8.46 10.18 2.54
N ALA A 9 9.74 10.56 2.63
CA ALA A 9 10.60 10.79 1.48
C ALA A 9 10.85 9.52 0.64
N ARG A 10 10.68 8.32 1.21
CA ARG A 10 10.76 7.05 0.47
C ARG A 10 9.55 6.85 -0.44
N CYS A 11 8.44 7.54 -0.22
CA CYS A 11 7.24 7.39 -1.04
C CYS A 11 7.50 7.79 -2.49
N ARG A 12 7.47 6.81 -3.40
CA ARG A 12 7.52 7.04 -4.86
C ARG A 12 6.23 7.59 -5.46
N ARG A 13 5.20 7.83 -4.63
CA ARG A 13 3.93 8.38 -5.08
C ARG A 13 3.31 7.60 -6.26
N CYS A 14 3.37 6.27 -6.18
CA CYS A 14 2.94 5.38 -7.26
C CYS A 14 1.46 5.00 -7.22
N GLY A 15 0.69 5.47 -6.23
CA GLY A 15 -0.75 5.18 -6.10
C GLY A 15 -1.12 3.75 -5.72
N ARG A 16 -0.18 2.79 -5.79
CA ARG A 16 -0.42 1.37 -5.49
C ARG A 16 -0.96 1.16 -4.08
N CYS A 17 -0.53 1.95 -3.10
CA CYS A 17 -1.06 1.86 -1.73
C CYS A 17 -2.57 2.18 -1.62
N CYS A 18 -3.18 2.84 -2.61
CA CYS A 18 -4.59 3.21 -2.61
C CYS A 18 -5.53 2.15 -3.20
N TYR A 19 -5.00 1.03 -3.69
CA TYR A 19 -5.84 -0.07 -4.17
C TYR A 19 -6.43 -0.86 -3.01
N GLU A 20 -7.61 -1.43 -3.21
CA GLU A 20 -8.28 -2.25 -2.21
C GLU A 20 -7.51 -3.55 -1.96
N LYS A 21 -7.40 -3.90 -0.67
CA LYS A 21 -6.61 -5.02 -0.17
C LYS A 21 -7.53 -5.94 0.61
N ILE A 22 -7.46 -7.22 0.29
CA ILE A 22 -8.25 -8.27 0.92
C ILE A 22 -7.27 -9.18 1.67
N GLU A 23 -7.50 -9.40 2.95
CA GLU A 23 -6.74 -10.40 3.71
C GLU A 23 -7.49 -11.73 3.66
N TYR A 24 -6.82 -12.78 3.17
CA TYR A 24 -7.37 -14.13 3.09
C TYR A 24 -6.30 -15.14 3.51
N GLU A 25 -6.65 -16.07 4.42
CA GLU A 25 -5.74 -17.10 4.95
C GLU A 25 -4.37 -16.58 5.43
N GLY A 26 -4.33 -15.37 6.00
CA GLY A 26 -3.09 -14.74 6.47
C GLY A 26 -2.18 -14.19 5.37
N ARG A 27 -2.69 -14.07 4.14
CA ARG A 27 -2.04 -13.39 3.02
C ARG A 27 -2.87 -12.19 2.57
N VAL A 28 -2.18 -11.13 2.15
CA VAL A 28 -2.83 -9.95 1.59
C VAL A 28 -2.89 -10.07 0.07
N TYR A 29 -4.07 -9.85 -0.48
CA TYR A 29 -4.35 -9.82 -1.89
C TYR A 29 -4.71 -8.40 -2.31
N TYR A 30 -4.18 -7.98 -3.44
CA TYR A 30 -4.52 -6.71 -4.06
C TYR A 30 -5.56 -6.93 -5.14
N THR A 31 -6.54 -6.03 -5.16
CA THR A 31 -7.53 -5.95 -6.22
C THR A 31 -7.16 -4.84 -7.19
N ASP A 32 -7.70 -4.89 -8.41
CA ASP A 32 -7.57 -3.81 -9.39
C ASP A 32 -8.48 -2.61 -9.08
N ARG A 33 -9.14 -2.59 -7.92
CA ARG A 33 -10.08 -1.53 -7.54
C ARG A 33 -9.33 -0.36 -6.87
N PRO A 34 -9.20 0.81 -7.53
CA PRO A 34 -8.61 1.98 -6.91
C PRO A 34 -9.58 2.62 -5.88
N CYS A 35 -9.03 3.27 -4.87
CA CYS A 35 -9.81 4.12 -3.96
C CYS A 35 -10.36 5.36 -4.68
N ASP A 36 -11.55 5.82 -4.30
CA ASP A 36 -12.18 7.08 -4.78
C ASP A 36 -11.29 8.33 -4.65
N LYS A 37 -10.27 8.30 -3.78
CA LYS A 37 -9.35 9.42 -3.55
C LYS A 37 -8.05 9.32 -4.36
N LEU A 38 -7.88 8.25 -5.15
CA LEU A 38 -6.74 8.09 -6.04
C LEU A 38 -7.03 8.84 -7.34
N ASP A 39 -6.17 9.80 -7.68
CA ASP A 39 -6.21 10.45 -8.98
C ASP A 39 -5.56 9.54 -10.03
N LEU A 40 -6.36 9.00 -10.95
CA LEU A 40 -5.87 8.09 -12.00
C LEU A 40 -5.01 8.79 -13.05
N GLY A 41 -5.08 10.11 -13.19
CA GLY A 41 -4.28 10.87 -14.13
C GLY A 41 -2.82 11.03 -13.69
N THR A 42 -2.62 11.23 -12.39
CA THR A 42 -1.30 11.45 -11.77
C THR A 42 -0.82 10.26 -10.95
N MET A 43 -1.68 9.28 -10.67
CA MET A 43 -1.49 8.18 -9.73
C MET A 43 -1.17 8.65 -8.30
N LEU A 44 -1.64 9.84 -7.93
CA LEU A 44 -1.41 10.47 -6.63
C LEU A 44 -2.66 10.39 -5.75
N CYS A 45 -2.45 10.15 -4.46
CA CYS A 45 -3.53 10.30 -3.48
C CYS A 45 -3.69 11.78 -3.13
N SER A 46 -4.88 12.35 -3.39
CA SER A 46 -5.15 13.76 -3.08
C SER A 46 -5.21 14.03 -1.57
N VAL A 47 -5.43 13.00 -0.75
CA VAL A 47 -5.59 13.09 0.70
C VAL A 47 -4.52 12.31 1.45
N TYR A 48 -3.31 12.19 0.90
CA TYR A 48 -2.26 11.33 1.46
C TYR A 48 -1.99 11.59 2.96
N GLU A 49 -1.87 12.84 3.38
CA GLU A 49 -1.65 13.22 4.80
C GLU A 49 -2.85 12.84 5.69
N HIS A 50 -4.07 13.02 5.18
CA HIS A 50 -5.32 12.76 5.89
C HIS A 50 -5.96 11.41 5.54
N ARG A 51 -5.20 10.49 4.95
CA ARG A 51 -5.73 9.23 4.39
C ARG A 51 -6.44 8.36 5.42
N HIS A 52 -5.98 8.42 6.67
CA HIS A 52 -6.56 7.71 7.82
C HIS A 52 -7.89 8.30 8.30
N ILE A 53 -8.13 9.59 8.03
CA ILE A 53 -9.40 10.27 8.35
C ILE A 53 -10.42 9.98 7.25
N GLU A 54 -10.00 10.05 5.99
CA GLU A 54 -10.88 9.87 4.83
C GLU A 54 -11.28 8.40 4.61
N LYS A 55 -10.37 7.46 4.90
CA LYS A 55 -10.59 6.02 4.74
C LYS A 55 -10.02 5.29 5.96
N ALA A 56 -10.90 4.76 6.80
CA ALA A 56 -10.50 3.89 7.91
C ALA A 56 -9.75 2.62 7.45
N GLU A 57 -10.00 2.18 6.21
CA GLU A 57 -9.31 1.06 5.57
C GLU A 57 -7.90 1.43 5.08
N CYS A 58 -7.56 2.72 5.06
CA CYS A 58 -6.23 3.17 4.68
C CYS A 58 -5.26 2.97 5.84
N LEU A 59 -4.48 1.90 5.76
CA LEU A 59 -3.50 1.53 6.79
C LEU A 59 -2.38 2.58 6.88
N ALA A 60 -2.01 2.93 8.11
CA ALA A 60 -0.77 3.65 8.35
C ALA A 60 0.40 2.81 7.84
N LEU A 61 1.34 3.45 7.14
CA LEU A 61 2.56 2.80 6.64
C LEU A 61 3.57 2.65 7.78
N ASP A 62 3.14 1.97 8.85
CA ASP A 62 3.95 1.64 10.01
C ASP A 62 4.61 0.27 9.82
N GLN A 63 5.72 0.03 10.51
CA GLN A 63 6.44 -1.24 10.47
C GLN A 63 5.52 -2.46 10.65
N ALA A 64 4.52 -2.36 11.53
CA ALA A 64 3.53 -3.42 11.75
C ALA A 64 2.67 -3.69 10.50
N ALA A 65 2.25 -2.63 9.82
CA ALA A 65 1.47 -2.76 8.58
C ALA A 65 2.33 -3.36 7.46
N LEU A 66 3.58 -2.92 7.32
CA LEU A 66 4.49 -3.48 6.32
C LEU A 66 4.68 -4.98 6.53
N ASN A 67 4.93 -5.43 7.77
CA ASN A 67 5.10 -6.86 8.08
C ASN A 67 3.90 -7.73 7.63
N ARG A 68 2.70 -7.15 7.47
CA ARG A 68 1.52 -7.86 6.96
C ARG A 68 1.53 -8.09 5.45
N GLY A 69 2.49 -7.55 4.70
CA GLY A 69 2.51 -7.71 3.25
C GLY A 69 1.58 -6.75 2.52
N ILE A 70 1.33 -5.56 3.08
CA ILE A 70 0.33 -4.64 2.52
C ILE A 70 0.79 -3.87 1.29
N LEU A 71 2.05 -3.99 0.85
CA LEU A 71 2.63 -3.21 -0.24
C LEU A 71 3.38 -4.15 -1.19
N PRO A 72 3.44 -3.87 -2.50
CA PRO A 72 4.22 -4.70 -3.41
C PRO A 72 5.72 -4.71 -3.02
N ALA A 73 6.44 -5.79 -3.32
CA ALA A 73 7.88 -5.91 -3.07
C ALA A 73 8.72 -4.78 -3.70
N ASP A 74 8.22 -4.19 -4.79
CA ASP A 74 8.83 -3.05 -5.49
C ASP A 74 8.63 -1.71 -4.74
N CYS A 75 7.87 -1.69 -3.65
CA CYS A 75 7.64 -0.47 -2.89
C CYS A 75 8.88 -0.09 -2.07
N PRO A 76 9.34 1.17 -2.12
CA PRO A 76 10.53 1.63 -1.38
C PRO A 76 10.44 1.39 0.12
N TYR A 77 9.23 1.46 0.68
CA TYR A 77 8.95 1.21 2.09
C TYR A 77 9.29 -0.20 2.56
N VAL A 78 9.21 -1.19 1.67
CA VAL A 78 9.46 -2.60 1.99
C VAL A 78 10.73 -3.12 1.33
N SER A 79 11.38 -2.31 0.50
CA SER A 79 12.64 -2.65 -0.17
C SER A 79 13.76 -3.00 0.81
N GLU A 80 13.69 -2.51 2.04
CA GLU A 80 14.66 -2.80 3.10
C GLU A 80 14.26 -4.02 3.97
N LEU A 81 13.06 -4.59 3.77
CA LEU A 81 12.58 -5.73 4.54
C LEU A 81 13.07 -7.04 3.96
N VAL A 82 13.82 -7.79 4.77
CA VAL A 82 14.32 -9.13 4.44
C VAL A 82 13.23 -10.17 4.72
N ASN A 83 12.97 -11.08 3.78
CA ASN A 83 11.85 -12.05 3.83
C ASN A 83 10.46 -11.41 3.83
N TYR A 84 10.29 -10.33 3.07
CA TYR A 84 9.01 -9.67 2.91
C TYR A 84 7.99 -10.52 2.14
N ASN A 85 6.85 -10.83 2.75
CA ASN A 85 5.74 -11.50 2.07
C ASN A 85 4.94 -10.48 1.28
N ALA A 86 5.26 -10.35 -0.01
CA ALA A 86 4.56 -9.43 -0.88
C ALA A 86 3.13 -9.87 -1.15
N PRO A 87 2.19 -8.92 -1.28
CA PRO A 87 0.82 -9.22 -1.61
C PRO A 87 0.74 -9.80 -3.01
N GLN A 88 -0.20 -10.72 -3.19
CA GLN A 88 -0.49 -11.30 -4.50
C GLN A 88 -1.56 -10.47 -5.21
N LEU A 89 -1.44 -10.30 -6.53
CA LEU A 89 -2.55 -9.78 -7.31
C LEU A 89 -3.63 -10.86 -7.35
N CYS A 90 -4.86 -10.53 -6.98
CA CYS A 90 -6.00 -11.41 -7.22
C CYS A 90 -6.31 -11.30 -8.72
N ASP A 91 -5.57 -12.05 -9.52
CA ASP A 91 -5.82 -12.17 -10.95
C ASP A 91 -7.02 -13.11 -11.09
N GLU A 92 -8.20 -12.58 -11.42
CA GLU A 92 -9.41 -13.34 -11.76
C GLU A 92 -9.26 -14.04 -13.13
N SER A 93 -8.05 -14.49 -13.47
CA SER A 93 -7.59 -14.75 -14.83
C SER A 93 -7.30 -16.23 -15.10
N GLU A 94 -7.66 -17.12 -14.18
CA GLU A 94 -7.73 -18.56 -14.47
C GLU A 94 -9.20 -18.97 -14.70
N GLU A 95 -9.71 -18.63 -15.89
CA GLU A 95 -10.83 -19.34 -16.54
C GLU A 95 -10.28 -20.48 -17.42
#